data_AF-A0A161SD17-F1
#
_entry.id   AF-A0A161SD17-F1
#
_cell.length_a   1.000
_cell.length_b   1.000
_cell.length_c   1.000
_cell.angle_alpha   90.00
_cell.angle_beta   90.00
_cell.angle_gamma   90.00
#
_symmetry.space_group_name_H-M   'P 1'
#
loop_
_entity.id
_entity.type
_entity.pdbx_description
1 polymer ?
#
loop_
_entity_poly.entity_id
_entity_poly.type
_entity_poly.pdbx_seq_one_letter_code
_entity_poly.pdbx_strand_id
1 'polypeptide(L)'
;MKTLSTNQIQHIEEFLISQYNIKYQDTRDEVLDHIACEIEELMNEGKEYDNAFKIIFNKWNKDLSPHPWIRYKNVPSFLGRQWIKRDIISIIVCMIIGLGIPYLLSSFIVDYNLANVLGSSICLTSILLGGFIYIKYFKVKGYRISQLKKDTFSYALICLFYYIMFKESFSYKLLPLILIFLLYQVYYIIEIQKIRSLSKL
;
A
#
# COMPACT_ATOMS: atom_id res chain seq x y z
N MET A 1 -30.36 -5.43 27.46
CA MET A 1 -29.11 -5.04 26.80
C MET A 1 -29.31 -3.63 26.28
N LYS A 2 -28.49 -2.68 26.72
CA LYS A 2 -28.48 -1.33 26.16
C LYS A 2 -27.81 -1.40 24.79
N THR A 3 -28.45 -0.81 23.81
CA THR A 3 -27.96 -0.69 22.44
C THR A 3 -27.85 0.78 22.06
N LEU A 4 -27.00 1.07 21.08
CA LEU A 4 -26.85 2.42 20.56
C LEU A 4 -28.09 2.84 19.77
N SER A 5 -28.50 4.09 19.96
CA SER A 5 -29.48 4.73 19.09
C SER A 5 -28.88 5.07 17.73
N THR A 6 -29.72 5.22 16.72
CA THR A 6 -29.29 5.61 15.37
C THR A 6 -28.47 6.91 15.37
N ASN A 7 -28.84 7.89 16.22
CA ASN A 7 -28.11 9.14 16.35
C ASN A 7 -26.70 8.93 16.93
N GLN A 8 -26.53 7.99 17.86
CA GLN A 8 -25.23 7.68 18.45
C GLN A 8 -24.32 6.94 17.47
N ILE A 9 -24.89 6.05 16.66
CA ILE A 9 -24.16 5.37 15.57
C ILE A 9 -23.70 6.41 14.54
N GLN A 10 -24.59 7.30 14.13
CA GLN A 10 -24.25 8.39 13.20
C GLN A 10 -23.15 9.29 13.76
N HIS A 11 -23.22 9.64 15.05
CA HIS A 11 -22.17 10.43 15.71
C HIS A 11 -20.80 9.72 15.69
N ILE A 12 -20.75 8.41 15.93
CA ILE A 12 -19.50 7.63 15.82
C ILE A 12 -18.97 7.67 14.39
N GLU A 13 -19.84 7.46 13.39
CA GLU A 13 -19.44 7.49 11.97
C GLU A 13 -18.88 8.87 11.57
N GLU A 14 -19.57 9.95 11.93
CA GLU A 14 -19.14 11.33 11.66
C GLU A 14 -17.80 11.65 12.33
N PHE A 15 -17.54 11.11 13.53
CA PHE A 15 -16.26 11.26 14.21
C PHE A 15 -15.12 10.53 13.48
N LEU A 16 -15.37 9.29 13.00
CA LEU A 16 -14.42 8.54 12.19
C LEU A 16 -14.05 9.26 10.88
N ILE A 17 -15.02 9.95 10.28
CA ILE A 17 -14.82 10.74 9.06
C ILE A 17 -14.04 12.03 9.38
N SER A 18 -14.54 12.83 10.32
CA SER A 18 -14.04 14.19 10.55
C SER A 18 -12.68 14.22 11.25
N GLN A 19 -12.45 13.34 12.23
CA GLN A 19 -11.21 13.35 13.02
C GLN A 19 -10.13 12.44 12.45
N TYR A 20 -10.50 11.27 11.95
CA TYR A 20 -9.54 10.25 11.48
C TYR A 20 -9.48 10.12 9.95
N ASN A 21 -10.35 10.81 9.21
CA ASN A 21 -10.37 10.81 7.74
C ASN A 21 -10.44 9.39 7.15
N ILE A 22 -11.27 8.53 7.74
CA ILE A 22 -11.50 7.18 7.21
C ILE A 22 -12.32 7.29 5.92
N LYS A 23 -11.62 7.09 4.79
CA LYS A 23 -12.09 7.45 3.45
C LYS A 23 -13.02 6.41 2.81
N TYR A 24 -12.77 5.12 3.03
CA TYR A 24 -13.46 4.05 2.32
C TYR A 24 -14.57 3.47 3.20
N GLN A 25 -15.77 3.31 2.63
CA GLN A 25 -16.97 2.87 3.35
C GLN A 25 -16.74 1.51 4.02
N ASP A 26 -16.26 0.50 3.28
CA ASP A 26 -16.06 -0.85 3.83
C ASP A 26 -15.18 -0.86 5.09
N THR A 27 -14.12 -0.03 5.10
CA THR A 27 -13.25 0.12 6.29
C THR A 27 -13.95 0.86 7.42
N ARG A 28 -14.79 1.84 7.09
CA ARG A 28 -15.56 2.59 8.08
C ARG A 28 -16.63 1.71 8.71
N ASP A 29 -17.32 0.89 7.93
CA ASP A 29 -18.36 -0.03 8.41
C ASP A 29 -17.77 -1.05 9.39
N GLU A 30 -16.63 -1.67 9.06
CA GLU A 30 -15.93 -2.63 9.92
C GLU A 30 -15.49 -1.99 11.25
N VAL A 31 -14.87 -0.80 11.18
CA VAL A 31 -14.41 -0.09 12.37
C VAL A 31 -15.58 0.42 13.21
N LEU A 32 -16.64 0.92 12.57
CA LEU A 32 -17.86 1.37 13.22
C LEU A 32 -18.51 0.24 14.00
N ASP A 33 -18.63 -0.95 13.40
CA ASP A 33 -19.23 -2.13 14.04
C ASP A 33 -18.45 -2.54 15.31
N HIS A 34 -17.12 -2.63 15.22
CA HIS A 34 -16.28 -2.94 16.37
C HIS A 34 -16.38 -1.87 17.48
N ILE A 35 -16.31 -0.59 17.13
CA ILE A 35 -16.41 0.50 18.10
C ILE A 35 -17.81 0.55 18.73
N ALA A 36 -18.85 0.32 17.94
CA ALA A 36 -20.23 0.29 18.41
C ALA A 36 -20.42 -0.84 19.45
N CYS A 37 -19.97 -2.05 19.13
CA CYS A 37 -20.00 -3.19 20.06
C CYS A 37 -19.27 -2.88 21.38
N GLU A 38 -18.05 -2.35 21.31
CA GLU A 38 -17.27 -2.02 22.51
C GLU A 38 -17.92 -0.92 23.36
N ILE A 39 -18.59 0.06 22.75
CA ILE A 39 -19.34 1.09 23.47
C ILE A 39 -20.58 0.49 24.14
N GLU A 40 -21.31 -0.39 23.45
CA GLU A 40 -22.47 -1.07 24.01
C GLU A 40 -22.10 -1.95 25.20
N GLU A 41 -20.98 -2.67 25.13
CA GLU A 41 -20.42 -3.44 26.26
C GLU A 41 -20.22 -2.52 27.48
N LEU A 42 -19.55 -1.39 27.31
CA LEU A 42 -19.34 -0.42 28.39
C LEU A 42 -20.65 0.19 28.92
N MET A 43 -21.64 0.41 28.06
CA MET A 43 -22.96 0.89 28.47
C MET A 43 -23.73 -0.15 29.30
N ASN A 44 -23.60 -1.42 28.93
CA ASN A 44 -24.14 -2.56 29.68
C ASN A 44 -23.46 -2.74 31.04
N GLU A 45 -22.18 -2.37 31.17
CA GLU A 45 -21.47 -2.28 32.46
C GLU A 45 -21.89 -1.06 33.31
N GLY A 46 -22.82 -0.24 32.81
CA GLY A 46 -23.39 0.89 33.56
C GLY A 46 -22.79 2.25 33.21
N LYS A 47 -21.83 2.34 32.28
CA LYS A 47 -21.31 3.64 31.83
C LYS A 47 -22.33 4.39 30.98
N GLU A 48 -22.33 5.71 31.07
CA GLU A 48 -23.05 6.56 30.14
C GLU A 48 -22.34 6.60 28.79
N TYR A 49 -23.11 6.83 27.72
CA TYR A 49 -22.60 6.85 26.34
C TYR A 49 -21.39 7.77 26.16
N ASP A 50 -21.45 9.02 26.64
CA ASP A 50 -20.37 9.99 26.43
C ASP A 50 -19.05 9.54 27.09
N ASN A 51 -19.14 8.88 28.24
CA ASN A 51 -17.98 8.33 28.92
C ASN A 51 -17.46 7.08 28.20
N ALA A 52 -18.34 6.17 27.78
CA ALA A 52 -17.97 4.99 27.00
C ALA A 52 -17.29 5.41 25.67
N PHE A 53 -17.88 6.35 24.95
CA PHE A 53 -17.36 6.94 23.72
C PHE A 53 -15.92 7.44 23.89
N LYS A 54 -15.68 8.30 24.89
CA LYS A 54 -14.33 8.85 25.15
C LYS A 54 -13.33 7.76 25.48
N ILE A 55 -13.71 6.77 26.29
CA ILE A 55 -12.83 5.65 26.66
C ILE A 55 -12.44 4.83 25.42
N ILE A 56 -13.42 4.45 24.60
CA ILE A 56 -13.18 3.65 23.40
C ILE A 56 -12.37 4.44 22.37
N PHE A 57 -12.69 5.69 22.09
CA PHE A 57 -11.90 6.47 21.13
C PHE A 57 -10.48 6.77 21.61
N ASN A 58 -10.24 6.93 22.91
CA ASN A 58 -8.89 7.04 23.45
C ASN A 58 -8.10 5.73 23.26
N LYS A 59 -8.73 4.57 23.45
CA LYS A 59 -8.14 3.25 23.17
C LYS A 59 -7.78 3.11 21.68
N TRP A 60 -8.70 3.49 20.80
CA TRP A 60 -8.55 3.33 19.35
C TRP A 60 -7.67 4.39 18.68
N ASN A 61 -7.40 5.53 19.34
CA ASN A 61 -6.70 6.67 18.76
C ASN A 61 -5.42 6.30 18.01
N LYS A 62 -4.56 5.46 18.62
CA LYS A 62 -3.28 5.03 18.02
C LYS A 62 -3.47 4.21 16.74
N ASP A 63 -4.56 3.47 16.65
CA ASP A 63 -4.82 2.53 15.56
C ASP A 63 -5.58 3.21 14.42
N LEU A 64 -6.48 4.15 14.73
CA LEU A 64 -7.18 4.98 13.74
C LEU A 64 -6.30 6.09 13.16
N SER A 65 -5.35 6.60 13.94
CA SER A 65 -4.40 7.61 13.50
C SER A 65 -3.55 7.12 12.32
N PRO A 66 -3.16 8.01 11.40
CA PRO A 66 -2.35 7.62 10.25
C PRO A 66 -1.03 6.96 10.65
N HIS A 67 -0.62 5.96 9.88
CA HIS A 67 0.59 5.20 10.18
C HIS A 67 1.85 6.09 10.05
N PRO A 68 2.80 6.01 11.00
CA PRO A 68 3.96 6.92 11.05
C PRO A 68 4.94 6.74 9.88
N TRP A 69 5.00 5.54 9.30
CA TRP A 69 5.86 5.30 8.14
C TRP A 69 5.35 6.06 6.91
N ILE A 70 6.23 6.85 6.28
CA ILE A 70 5.91 7.76 5.16
C ILE A 70 5.10 7.10 4.02
N ARG A 71 5.38 5.82 3.76
CA ARG A 71 4.70 5.01 2.76
C ARG A 71 3.20 4.83 3.05
N TYR A 72 2.80 4.84 4.32
CA TYR A 72 1.44 4.65 4.81
C TYR A 72 0.83 5.92 5.44
N LYS A 73 1.39 7.11 5.16
CA LYS A 73 0.99 8.38 5.81
C LYS A 73 -0.51 8.72 5.72
N ASN A 74 -1.23 8.16 4.74
CA ASN A 74 -2.68 8.38 4.55
C ASN A 74 -3.50 7.11 4.81
N VAL A 75 -2.95 6.14 5.55
CA VAL A 75 -3.58 4.86 5.86
C VAL A 75 -3.68 4.75 7.38
N PRO A 76 -4.84 4.36 7.95
CA PRO A 76 -4.97 4.04 9.36
C PRO A 76 -3.89 3.05 9.84
N SER A 77 -3.35 3.29 11.03
CA SER A 77 -2.24 2.50 11.58
C SER A 77 -2.56 1.01 11.68
N PHE A 78 -3.79 0.63 12.02
CA PHE A 78 -4.17 -0.78 12.12
C PHE A 78 -4.00 -1.52 10.79
N LEU A 79 -4.42 -0.92 9.66
CA LEU A 79 -4.21 -1.45 8.32
C LEU A 79 -2.73 -1.48 7.93
N GLY A 80 -2.02 -0.38 8.18
CA GLY A 80 -0.59 -0.27 7.84
C GLY A 80 0.27 -1.33 8.53
N ARG A 81 0.01 -1.62 9.81
CA ARG A 81 0.75 -2.63 10.59
C ARG A 81 0.54 -4.06 10.07
N GLN A 82 -0.59 -4.36 9.46
CA GLN A 82 -0.81 -5.67 8.84
C GLN A 82 0.05 -5.85 7.58
N TRP A 83 0.29 -4.77 6.84
CA TRP A 83 1.02 -4.83 5.57
C TRP A 83 2.53 -4.69 5.72
N ILE A 84 3.00 -3.97 6.74
CA ILE A 84 4.42 -3.60 6.90
C ILE A 84 5.35 -4.82 6.90
N LYS A 85 5.01 -5.89 7.61
CA LYS A 85 5.85 -7.09 7.71
C LYS A 85 6.06 -7.73 6.35
N ARG A 86 4.96 -7.92 5.61
CA ARG A 86 4.99 -8.50 4.27
C ARG A 86 5.75 -7.60 3.30
N ASP A 87 5.51 -6.29 3.35
CA ASP A 87 6.17 -5.33 2.48
C ASP A 87 7.68 -5.28 2.73
N ILE A 88 8.13 -5.31 4.00
CA ILE A 88 9.57 -5.36 4.34
C ILE A 88 10.23 -6.62 3.79
N ILE A 89 9.60 -7.79 3.94
CA ILE A 89 10.15 -9.05 3.40
C ILE A 89 10.28 -8.94 1.88
N SER A 90 9.25 -8.45 1.19
CA SER A 90 9.30 -8.26 -0.26
C SER A 90 10.36 -7.24 -0.67
N ILE A 91 10.58 -6.19 0.11
CA ILE A 91 11.67 -5.22 -0.10
C ILE A 91 13.02 -5.90 -0.03
N ILE A 92 13.28 -6.68 1.02
CA ILE A 92 14.54 -7.39 1.18
C ILE A 92 14.79 -8.35 0.01
N VAL A 93 13.78 -9.13 -0.38
CA VAL A 93 13.89 -10.07 -1.51
C VAL A 93 14.17 -9.34 -2.83
N CYS A 94 13.45 -8.26 -3.12
CA CYS A 94 13.68 -7.47 -4.34
C CYS A 94 15.07 -6.84 -4.35
N MET A 95 15.57 -6.36 -3.20
CA MET A 95 16.93 -5.83 -3.10
C MET A 95 17.98 -6.92 -3.32
N ILE A 96 17.83 -8.10 -2.72
CA ILE A 96 18.77 -9.22 -2.91
C ILE A 96 18.84 -9.63 -4.38
N ILE A 97 17.70 -9.83 -5.03
CA ILE A 97 17.64 -10.24 -6.44
C ILE A 97 18.16 -9.11 -7.34
N GLY A 98 17.67 -7.89 -7.12
CA GLY A 98 17.98 -6.74 -7.95
C GLY A 98 19.45 -6.31 -7.88
N LEU A 99 20.09 -6.41 -6.71
CA LEU A 99 21.54 -6.23 -6.58
C LEU A 99 22.29 -7.47 -7.07
N GLY A 100 21.87 -8.67 -6.66
CA GLY A 100 22.60 -9.90 -6.93
C GLY A 100 22.76 -10.20 -8.41
N ILE A 101 21.66 -10.20 -9.18
CA ILE A 101 21.68 -10.66 -10.57
C ILE A 101 22.65 -9.83 -11.45
N PRO A 102 22.60 -8.49 -11.50
CA PRO A 102 23.48 -7.72 -12.37
C PRO A 102 24.96 -7.82 -11.99
N TYR A 103 25.28 -7.98 -10.70
CA TYR A 103 26.67 -8.16 -10.26
C TYR A 103 27.19 -9.57 -10.53
N LEU A 104 26.38 -10.60 -10.29
CA LEU A 104 26.73 -11.99 -10.60
C LEU A 104 26.96 -12.21 -12.09
N LEU A 105 26.18 -11.54 -12.95
CA LEU A 105 26.30 -11.61 -14.40
C LEU A 105 27.16 -10.49 -15.01
N SER A 106 27.94 -9.77 -14.20
CA SER A 106 28.63 -8.56 -14.65
C SER A 106 29.62 -8.80 -15.79
N SER A 107 30.42 -9.87 -15.73
CA SER A 107 31.32 -10.28 -16.81
C SER A 107 30.56 -10.52 -18.11
N PHE A 108 29.52 -11.36 -18.06
CA PHE A 108 28.66 -11.65 -19.21
C PHE A 108 28.00 -10.38 -19.79
N ILE A 109 27.54 -9.46 -18.94
CA ILE A 109 26.92 -8.21 -19.41
C ILE A 109 27.95 -7.33 -20.14
N VAL A 110 29.18 -7.27 -19.65
CA VAL A 110 30.25 -6.46 -20.24
C VAL A 110 30.78 -7.10 -21.53
N ASP A 111 31.10 -8.40 -21.49
CA ASP A 111 31.70 -9.13 -22.61
C ASP A 111 30.79 -9.12 -23.85
N TYR A 112 29.47 -9.16 -23.65
CA TYR A 112 28.48 -9.14 -24.73
C TYR A 112 27.80 -7.77 -24.93
N ASN A 113 28.26 -6.73 -24.24
CA ASN A 113 27.72 -5.37 -24.30
C ASN A 113 26.18 -5.29 -24.13
N LEU A 114 25.64 -6.10 -23.21
CA LEU A 114 24.19 -6.28 -23.04
C LEU A 114 23.52 -5.21 -22.18
N ALA A 115 24.30 -4.33 -21.54
CA ALA A 115 23.78 -3.37 -20.57
C ALA A 115 22.69 -2.46 -21.15
N ASN A 116 22.87 -1.98 -22.39
CA ASN A 116 21.89 -1.14 -23.09
C ASN A 116 20.59 -1.87 -23.40
N VAL A 117 20.68 -3.10 -23.91
CA VAL A 117 19.50 -3.91 -24.24
C VAL A 117 18.72 -4.25 -22.97
N LEU A 118 19.41 -4.71 -21.93
CA LEU A 118 18.79 -5.08 -20.65
C LEU A 118 18.17 -3.87 -19.96
N GLY A 119 18.91 -2.76 -19.85
CA GLY A 119 18.43 -1.54 -19.20
C GLY A 119 17.20 -0.98 -19.89
N SER A 120 17.25 -0.88 -21.23
CA SER A 120 16.11 -0.44 -22.04
C SER A 120 14.89 -1.35 -21.87
N SER A 121 15.09 -2.67 -21.89
CA SER A 121 14.02 -3.65 -21.76
C SER A 121 13.36 -3.62 -20.39
N ILE A 122 14.16 -3.51 -19.31
CA ILE A 122 13.66 -3.39 -17.93
C ILE A 122 12.85 -2.10 -17.77
N CYS A 123 13.39 -0.96 -18.23
CA CYS A 123 12.69 0.32 -18.16
C CYS A 123 11.37 0.28 -18.95
N LEU A 124 11.38 -0.19 -20.19
CA LEU A 124 10.18 -0.27 -21.02
C LEU A 124 9.12 -1.16 -20.39
N THR A 125 9.52 -2.33 -19.90
CA THR A 125 8.61 -3.25 -19.19
C THR A 125 7.99 -2.56 -17.97
N SER A 126 8.80 -1.86 -17.18
CA SER A 126 8.34 -1.15 -15.99
C SER A 126 7.32 -0.03 -16.32
N ILE A 127 7.56 0.70 -17.41
CA ILE A 127 6.64 1.74 -17.89
C ILE A 127 5.30 1.13 -18.33
N LEU A 128 5.36 0.04 -19.12
CA LEU A 128 4.17 -0.66 -19.61
C LEU A 128 3.35 -1.26 -18.45
N LEU A 129 4.01 -1.86 -17.46
CA LEU A 129 3.34 -2.38 -16.25
C LEU A 129 2.67 -1.27 -15.44
N GLY A 130 3.33 -0.13 -15.28
CA GLY A 130 2.76 1.05 -14.63
C GLY A 130 1.48 1.54 -15.31
N GLY A 131 1.52 1.71 -16.63
CA GLY A 131 0.37 2.10 -17.43
C GLY A 131 -0.77 1.08 -17.36
N PHE A 132 -0.44 -0.21 -17.49
CA PHE A 132 -1.42 -1.30 -17.40
C PHE A 132 -2.16 -1.33 -16.07
N ILE A 133 -1.44 -1.23 -14.94
CA ILE A 133 -2.07 -1.19 -13.61
C ILE A 133 -2.99 0.03 -13.49
N TYR A 134 -2.51 1.19 -13.91
CA TYR A 134 -3.27 2.43 -13.79
C TYR A 134 -4.62 2.33 -14.53
N ILE A 135 -4.59 1.84 -15.77
CA ILE A 135 -5.80 1.67 -16.60
C ILE A 135 -6.71 0.57 -16.02
N LYS A 136 -6.17 -0.63 -15.76
CA LYS A 136 -6.96 -1.79 -15.32
C LYS A 136 -7.65 -1.58 -13.98
N TYR A 137 -7.02 -0.83 -13.08
CA TYR A 137 -7.51 -0.64 -11.70
C TYR A 137 -7.96 0.79 -11.41
N PHE A 138 -8.18 1.61 -12.43
CA PHE A 138 -8.57 3.01 -12.28
C PHE A 138 -9.77 3.20 -11.33
N LYS A 139 -10.84 2.43 -11.55
CA LYS A 139 -12.10 2.53 -10.78
C LYS A 139 -12.10 1.79 -9.43
N VAL A 140 -11.07 1.00 -9.14
CA VAL A 140 -11.04 0.19 -7.91
C VAL A 140 -10.60 1.05 -6.72
N LYS A 141 -11.44 1.07 -5.69
CA LYS A 141 -11.25 1.83 -4.43
C LYS A 141 -10.71 0.92 -3.33
N GLY A 142 -10.10 1.51 -2.31
CA GLY A 142 -9.51 0.83 -1.15
C GLY A 142 -8.12 1.36 -0.82
N TYR A 143 -7.77 1.40 0.47
CA TYR A 143 -6.49 1.94 0.94
C TYR A 143 -5.30 1.25 0.28
N ARG A 144 -5.28 -0.08 0.32
CA ARG A 144 -4.17 -0.87 -0.21
C ARG A 144 -4.03 -0.72 -1.73
N ILE A 145 -5.12 -0.84 -2.48
CA ILE A 145 -5.09 -0.74 -3.95
C ILE A 145 -4.70 0.67 -4.38
N SER A 146 -5.26 1.71 -3.75
CA SER A 146 -4.89 3.10 -4.05
C SER A 146 -3.41 3.37 -3.82
N GLN A 147 -2.85 2.83 -2.73
CA GLN A 147 -1.43 2.95 -2.42
C GLN A 147 -0.56 2.22 -3.45
N LEU A 148 -0.83 0.94 -3.72
CA LEU A 148 -0.05 0.14 -4.67
C LEU A 148 -0.08 0.71 -6.08
N LYS A 149 -1.21 1.28 -6.53
CA LYS A 149 -1.32 2.00 -7.81
C LYS A 149 -0.37 3.20 -7.85
N LYS A 150 -0.38 4.02 -6.79
CA LYS A 150 0.49 5.21 -6.70
C LYS A 150 1.97 4.83 -6.72
N ASP A 151 2.36 3.83 -5.93
CA ASP A 151 3.75 3.37 -5.86
C ASP A 151 4.21 2.80 -7.22
N THR A 152 3.39 1.94 -7.85
CA THR A 152 3.71 1.37 -9.17
C THR A 152 3.91 2.46 -10.23
N PHE A 153 3.00 3.44 -10.28
CA PHE A 153 3.09 4.55 -11.22
C PHE A 153 4.34 5.40 -10.97
N SER A 154 4.68 5.64 -9.70
CA SER A 154 5.89 6.38 -9.33
C SER A 154 7.16 5.67 -9.81
N TYR A 155 7.23 4.35 -9.65
CA TYR A 155 8.35 3.55 -10.19
C TYR A 155 8.40 3.57 -11.73
N ALA A 156 7.26 3.57 -12.41
CA ALA A 156 7.21 3.67 -13.86
C ALA A 156 7.77 5.03 -14.35
N LEU A 157 7.44 6.13 -13.65
CA LEU A 157 7.99 7.45 -13.95
C LEU A 157 9.49 7.53 -13.70
N ILE A 158 9.99 6.91 -12.63
CA ILE A 158 11.44 6.83 -12.38
C ILE A 158 12.11 6.03 -13.51
N CYS A 159 11.56 4.88 -13.91
CA CYS A 159 12.09 4.10 -15.03
C CYS A 159 12.04 4.86 -16.36
N LEU A 160 11.01 5.68 -16.59
CA LEU A 160 10.94 6.57 -17.75
C LEU A 160 12.06 7.62 -17.72
N PHE A 161 12.28 8.26 -16.58
CA PHE A 161 13.39 9.20 -16.39
C PHE A 161 14.74 8.53 -16.68
N TYR A 162 14.98 7.33 -16.13
CA TYR A 162 16.19 6.56 -16.41
C TYR A 162 16.34 6.20 -17.90
N TYR A 163 15.25 5.80 -18.54
CA TYR A 163 15.26 5.46 -19.96
C TYR A 163 15.65 6.66 -20.83
N ILE A 164 15.14 7.85 -20.52
CA ILE A 164 15.46 9.08 -21.26
C ILE A 164 16.91 9.51 -21.00
N MET A 165 17.36 9.49 -19.74
CA MET A 165 18.68 9.98 -19.35
C MET A 165 19.83 9.09 -19.79
N PHE A 166 19.63 7.77 -19.82
CA PHE A 166 20.67 6.79 -20.11
C PHE A 166 20.42 6.02 -21.40
N LYS A 167 19.61 6.58 -22.30
CA LYS A 167 19.38 6.01 -23.63
C LYS A 167 20.73 5.83 -24.32
N GLU A 168 21.12 4.57 -24.56
CA GLU A 168 22.42 4.15 -25.15
C GLU A 168 23.65 4.20 -24.23
N SER A 169 23.50 4.59 -22.97
CA SER A 169 24.61 4.69 -22.00
C SER A 169 24.36 3.91 -20.71
N PHE A 170 23.55 2.86 -20.76
CA PHE A 170 23.39 1.98 -19.60
C PHE A 170 24.70 1.23 -19.32
N SER A 171 25.03 1.13 -18.05
CA SER A 171 26.09 0.26 -17.55
C SER A 171 25.50 -0.80 -16.62
N TYR A 172 26.20 -1.91 -16.42
CA TYR A 172 25.78 -2.95 -15.48
C TYR A 172 25.57 -2.41 -14.06
N LYS A 173 26.24 -1.30 -13.69
CA LYS A 173 26.10 -0.62 -12.40
C LYS A 173 24.77 0.12 -12.22
N LEU A 174 24.09 0.48 -13.32
CA LEU A 174 22.79 1.14 -13.30
C LEU A 174 21.61 0.14 -13.30
N LEU A 175 21.85 -1.08 -13.78
CA LEU A 175 20.82 -2.13 -13.86
C LEU A 175 20.19 -2.51 -12.51
N PRO A 176 20.92 -2.56 -11.38
CA PRO A 176 20.32 -2.98 -10.11
C PRO A 176 19.11 -2.16 -9.70
N LEU A 177 19.20 -0.83 -9.81
CA LEU A 177 18.15 0.05 -9.31
C LEU A 177 16.85 -0.11 -10.12
N ILE A 178 16.96 -0.10 -11.46
CA ILE A 178 15.79 -0.27 -12.33
C ILE A 178 15.21 -1.69 -12.25
N LEU A 179 16.04 -2.70 -12.00
CA LEU A 179 15.59 -4.08 -11.76
C LEU A 179 14.82 -4.19 -10.44
N ILE A 180 15.31 -3.56 -9.37
CA ILE A 180 14.60 -3.48 -8.08
C ILE A 180 13.21 -2.86 -8.27
N PHE A 181 13.09 -1.76 -9.02
CA PHE A 181 11.81 -1.11 -9.30
C PHE A 181 10.85 -2.01 -10.08
N LEU A 182 11.35 -2.71 -11.12
CA LEU A 182 10.55 -3.66 -11.87
C LEU A 182 10.03 -4.79 -10.97
N LEU A 183 10.89 -5.38 -10.13
CA LEU A 183 10.51 -6.45 -9.20
C LEU A 183 9.46 -5.97 -8.19
N TYR A 184 9.58 -4.74 -7.69
CA TYR A 184 8.54 -4.15 -6.82
C TYR A 184 7.20 -4.03 -7.53
N GLN A 185 7.19 -3.55 -8.78
CA GLN A 185 5.95 -3.45 -9.54
C GLN A 185 5.31 -4.83 -9.75
N VAL A 186 6.11 -5.86 -10.06
CA VAL A 186 5.62 -7.25 -10.17
C VAL A 186 5.00 -7.71 -8.84
N TYR A 187 5.69 -7.49 -7.72
CA TYR A 187 5.15 -7.79 -6.39
C TYR A 187 3.82 -7.06 -6.14
N TYR A 188 3.71 -5.77 -6.47
CA TYR A 188 2.48 -5.01 -6.28
C TYR A 188 1.34 -5.50 -7.16
N ILE A 189 1.62 -5.95 -8.40
CA ILE A 189 0.61 -6.57 -9.27
C ILE A 189 0.04 -7.82 -8.61
N ILE A 190 0.92 -8.70 -8.10
CA ILE A 190 0.52 -9.94 -7.44
C ILE A 190 -0.35 -9.61 -6.22
N GLU A 191 0.02 -8.61 -5.43
CA GLU A 191 -0.76 -8.19 -4.26
C GLU A 191 -2.13 -7.60 -4.63
N ILE A 192 -2.22 -6.78 -5.68
CA ILE A 192 -3.51 -6.27 -6.16
C ILE A 192 -4.42 -7.43 -6.61
N GLN A 193 -3.86 -8.45 -7.27
CA GLN A 193 -4.63 -9.61 -7.72
C GLN A 193 -5.22 -10.41 -6.55
N LYS A 194 -4.45 -10.63 -5.47
CA LYS A 194 -4.91 -11.33 -4.25
C LYS A 194 -6.09 -10.62 -3.58
N ILE A 195 -6.08 -9.29 -3.55
CA ILE A 195 -7.16 -8.50 -2.94
C ILE A 195 -8.45 -8.65 -3.77
N ARG A 196 -8.33 -8.69 -5.10
CA ARG A 196 -9.50 -8.80 -5.98
C ARG A 196 -10.17 -10.18 -5.92
N SER A 197 -9.39 -11.26 -5.82
CA SER A 197 -9.97 -12.61 -5.66
C SER A 197 -10.83 -12.72 -4.40
N LEU A 198 -10.50 -11.96 -3.35
CA LEU A 198 -11.29 -11.90 -2.11
C LEU A 198 -12.57 -11.07 -2.27
N SER A 199 -12.56 -9.99 -3.06
CA SER A 199 -13.74 -9.13 -3.29
C SER A 199 -14.83 -9.72 -4.21
N LYS A 200 -14.60 -10.92 -4.76
CA LYS A 200 -15.53 -11.60 -5.69
C LYS A 200 -16.21 -12.84 -5.07
N LEU A 201 -15.84 -13.19 -3.84
CA LEU A 201 -16.46 -14.22 -3.02
C LEU A 201 -17.45 -13.57 -2.06
#